data_AF-A0A4D9CQT0-F1
#
_entry.id   AF-A0A4D9CQT0-F1
#
_cell.length_a   1.000
_cell.length_b   1.000
_cell.length_c   1.000
_cell.angle_alpha   90.00
_cell.angle_beta   90.00
_cell.angle_gamma   90.00
#
_symmetry.space_group_name_H-M   'P 1'
#
loop_
_entity.id
_entity.type
_entity.pdbx_description
1 polymer ?
#
loop_
_entity_poly.entity_id
_entity_poly.type
_entity_poly.pdbx_seq_one_letter_code
_entity_poly.pdbx_strand_id
1 'polypeptide(L)' 'MKYLDCERLGLMSAALANRRVGDKVLMGRIEAYSCKPLSDDKRLKKELELSFREDGAHHGGEGREGGRERGRKGNYC' A
#
# COMPACT_ATOMS: atom_id res chain seq x y z
N MET A 1 9.33 11.28 -2.53
CA MET A 1 8.57 10.47 -3.53
C MET A 1 8.76 11.06 -4.93
N LYS A 2 8.77 10.25 -5.99
CA LYS A 2 8.73 10.72 -7.39
C LYS A 2 7.39 10.30 -8.01
N TYR A 3 6.65 11.24 -8.59
CA TYR A 3 5.44 10.92 -9.36
C TYR A 3 5.81 10.13 -10.61
N LEU A 4 5.02 9.09 -10.91
CA LEU A 4 5.15 8.28 -12.10
C LEU A 4 3.99 8.60 -13.03
N ASP A 5 4.30 9.27 -14.13
CA ASP A 5 3.31 9.53 -15.17
C ASP A 5 2.99 8.22 -15.91
N CYS A 6 1.72 7.84 -15.88
CA CYS A 6 1.21 6.57 -16.39
C CYS A 6 -0.17 6.82 -16.99
N GLU A 7 -0.23 6.96 -18.32
CA GLU A 7 -1.46 7.26 -19.06
C GLU A 7 -2.63 6.34 -18.70
N ARG A 8 -2.37 5.02 -18.56
CA ARG A 8 -3.38 4.03 -18.15
C ARG A 8 -4.00 4.35 -16.80
N LEU A 9 -3.21 4.84 -15.83
CA LEU A 9 -3.73 5.24 -14.51
C LEU A 9 -4.53 6.54 -14.60
N GLY A 10 -4.16 7.44 -15.52
CA GLY A 10 -4.96 8.62 -15.85
C GLY A 10 -6.34 8.26 -16.36
N LEU A 11 -6.43 7.32 -17.32
CA LEU A 11 -7.71 6.82 -17.84
C LEU A 11 -8.58 6.18 -16.75
N MET A 12 -7.98 5.35 -15.88
CA MET A 12 -8.71 4.74 -14.77
C MET A 12 -9.17 5.77 -13.74
N SER A 13 -8.35 6.77 -13.44
CA SER A 13 -8.72 7.88 -12.55
C SER A 13 -9.88 8.68 -13.12
N ALA A 14 -9.86 9.00 -14.42
CA ALA A 14 -10.96 9.70 -15.08
C ALA A 14 -12.26 8.89 -15.03
N ALA A 15 -12.19 7.57 -15.22
CA ALA A 15 -13.35 6.69 -15.11
C ALA A 15 -13.96 6.67 -13.69
N LEU A 16 -13.15 6.89 -12.65
CA LEU A 16 -13.56 6.90 -11.25
C LEU A 16 -13.91 8.29 -10.71
N ALA A 17 -13.56 9.38 -11.40
CA ALA A 17 -13.61 10.73 -10.87
C ALA A 17 -15.02 11.28 -10.59
N ASN A 18 -16.08 10.64 -11.10
CA ASN A 18 -17.48 11.01 -10.83
C ASN A 18 -18.43 9.86 -11.22
N ARG A 19 -18.08 8.64 -10.80
CA ARG A 19 -18.85 7.45 -11.23
C ARG A 19 -20.10 7.31 -10.37
N ARG A 20 -21.27 7.49 -10.97
CA ARG A 20 -22.55 7.22 -10.29
C ARG A 20 -22.78 5.73 -10.10
N VAL A 21 -23.14 5.34 -8.88
CA VAL A 21 -23.56 3.98 -8.50
C VAL A 21 -24.82 4.12 -7.66
N GLY A 22 -25.97 3.94 -8.29
CA GLY A 22 -27.28 4.21 -7.67
C GLY A 22 -27.44 5.70 -7.33
N ASP A 23 -27.71 5.96 -6.06
CA ASP A 23 -27.84 7.29 -5.44
C ASP A 23 -26.49 7.89 -5.00
N LYS A 24 -25.40 7.12 -5.11
CA LYS A 24 -24.07 7.51 -4.65
C LYS A 24 -23.18 7.93 -5.81
N VAL A 25 -22.22 8.80 -5.51
CA VAL A 25 -21.16 9.21 -6.43
C VAL A 25 -19.83 8.70 -5.88
N LEU A 26 -19.14 7.89 -6.67
CA LEU A 26 -17.76 7.51 -6.41
C LEU A 26 -16.84 8.61 -6.94
N MET A 27 -15.89 9.01 -6.09
CA MET A 27 -14.82 9.94 -6.39
C MET A 27 -13.49 9.22 -6.16
N GLY A 28 -12.95 8.59 -7.20
CA GLY A 28 -11.68 7.88 -7.12
C GLY A 28 -10.59 8.56 -7.94
N ARG A 29 -9.36 8.49 -7.44
CA ARG A 29 -8.14 8.94 -8.12
C ARG A 29 -7.05 7.91 -7.85
N ILE A 30 -6.35 7.50 -8.89
CA ILE A 30 -5.26 6.53 -8.83
C ILE A 30 -3.97 7.24 -9.24
N GLU A 31 -2.96 7.13 -8.39
CA GLU A 31 -1.66 7.75 -8.61
C GLU A 31 -0.55 6.76 -8.31
N ALA A 32 0.56 6.87 -9.04
CA ALA A 32 1.73 6.07 -8.79
C ALA A 32 2.90 6.95 -8.37
N TYR A 33 3.59 6.50 -7.33
CA TYR A 33 4.79 7.16 -6.82
C TYR A 33 5.87 6.12 -6.53
N SER A 34 7.12 6.46 -6.82
CA SER A 34 8.26 5.66 -6.38
C SER A 34 8.95 6.32 -5.17
N CYS A 35 9.24 5.54 -4.14
CA CYS A 35 10.07 5.96 -3.02
C CYS A 35 11.52 6.17 -3.47
N LYS A 36 12.13 7.29 -3.11
CA LYS A 36 13.54 7.58 -3.40
C LYS A 36 14.41 7.09 -2.23
N PRO A 37 15.44 6.25 -2.46
CA PRO A 37 16.26 5.69 -1.39
C PRO A 37 17.16 6.72 -0.68
N LEU A 38 17.37 7.89 -1.30
CA LEU A 38 18.21 8.98 -0.81
C LEU A 38 17.40 10.28 -0.89
N SER A 39 16.63 10.59 0.16
CA SER A 39 15.91 11.87 0.37
C SER A 39 15.10 11.79 1.68
N ASP A 40 14.20 12.74 1.91
CA ASP A 40 13.19 12.74 2.98
C ASP A 40 12.43 11.42 3.12
N ASP A 41 12.21 10.68 2.03
CA ASP A 41 11.58 9.35 2.06
C ASP A 41 12.33 8.36 2.97
N LYS A 42 13.67 8.48 3.08
CA LYS A 42 14.50 7.64 3.98
C LYS A 42 14.29 8.03 5.44
N ARG A 43 14.17 9.33 5.74
CA ARG A 43 13.89 9.83 7.09
C ARG A 43 12.48 9.43 7.51
N LEU A 44 11.49 9.68 6.66
CA LEU A 44 10.11 9.28 6.89
C LEU A 44 9.98 7.77 7.10
N LYS A 45 10.68 6.96 6.30
CA LYS A 45 10.73 5.50 6.51
C LYS A 45 11.22 5.14 7.92
N LYS A 46 12.31 5.75 8.39
CA LYS A 46 12.87 5.46 9.72
C LYS A 46 11.92 5.91 10.85
N GLU A 47 11.27 7.06 10.69
CA GLU A 47 10.29 7.57 11.65
C GLU A 47 9.08 6.62 11.75
N LEU A 48 8.56 6.16 10.62
CA LEU A 48 7.48 5.17 10.58
C LEU A 48 7.90 3.82 11.20
N GLU A 49 9.12 3.35 10.92
CA GLU A 49 9.65 2.13 11.53
C GLU A 49 9.75 2.23 13.06
N LEU A 50 10.06 3.41 13.60
CA LEU A 50 10.08 3.64 15.04
C LEU A 50 8.67 3.66 15.63
N SER A 51 7.74 4.40 15.01
CA SER A 51 6.35 4.49 15.50
C SER A 51 5.67 3.12 15.53
N PHE A 52 5.83 2.31 14.48
CA PHE A 52 5.23 0.96 14.44
C PHE A 52 5.86 -0.01 15.45
N ARG A 53 7.12 0.20 15.85
CA ARG A 53 7.76 -0.60 16.92
C ARG A 53 7.25 -0.22 18.29
N GLU A 54 6.96 1.05 18.52
CA GLU A 54 6.37 1.55 19.75
C GLU A 54 4.90 1.10 19.87
N ASP A 55 4.12 1.21 18.80
CA ASP A 55 2.72 0.75 18.75
C ASP A 55 2.60 -0.79 18.84
N GLY A 56 3.51 -1.52 18.19
CA GLY A 56 3.57 -2.98 18.23
C GLY A 56 3.94 -3.56 19.60
N ALA A 57 4.60 -2.77 20.46
CA ALA A 57 4.85 -3.16 21.84
C ALA A 57 3.58 -3.09 22.72
N HIS A 58 2.58 -2.31 22.32
CA HIS A 58 1.31 -2.17 23.05
C HIS A 58 0.23 -3.17 22.61
N HIS A 59 0.39 -3.87 21.48
CA HIS A 59 -0.55 -4.88 20.96
C HIS A 59 -0.03 -6.33 20.98
N GLY A 60 1.02 -6.62 21.75
CA GLY A 60 1.65 -7.95 21.85
C GLY A 60 1.04 -8.91 22.88
N GLY A 61 -0.30 -8.99 22.98
CA GLY A 61 -0.95 -9.72 24.07
C GLY A 61 -2.30 -10.34 23.77
N GLU A 62 -2.53 -10.94 22.59
CA GLU A 62 -3.58 -11.95 22.43
C GLU A 62 -3.26 -12.84 21.22
N GLY A 63 -2.97 -14.12 21.52
CA GLY A 63 -2.31 -15.03 20.61
C GLY A 63 -3.18 -15.63 19.50
N ARG A 64 -2.51 -16.32 18.58
CA ARG A 64 -2.93 -17.64 18.12
C ARG A 64 -1.77 -18.41 17.49
N GLU A 65 -1.78 -19.70 17.80
CA GLU A 65 -0.73 -20.68 17.70
C GLU A 65 -0.22 -20.98 16.29
N GLY A 66 0.99 -21.54 16.27
CA GLY A 66 1.71 -21.95 15.08
C GLY A 66 1.11 -23.15 14.36
N GLY A 67 1.42 -23.21 13.07
CA GLY A 67 1.29 -24.38 12.21
C GLY A 67 2.26 -24.25 11.04
N ARG A 68 3.44 -24.88 11.15
CA ARG A 68 4.39 -25.04 10.04
C ARG A 68 3.76 -25.94 8.98
N GLU A 69 3.66 -25.49 7.73
CA GLU A 69 3.61 -26.44 6.61
C GLU A 69 4.31 -25.94 5.34
N ARG A 70 4.77 -26.93 4.57
CA ARG A 70 5.98 -26.96 3.74
C ARG A 70 5.79 -26.30 2.38
N GLY A 71 6.91 -25.83 1.83
CA GLY A 71 6.98 -25.16 0.54
C GLY A 71 6.37 -25.95 -0.62
N ARG A 72 5.61 -25.23 -1.45
CA ARG A 72 5.29 -25.62 -2.82
C ARG A 72 6.06 -24.71 -3.77
N LYS A 73 7.02 -25.28 -4.50
CA LYS A 73 7.54 -24.68 -5.73
C LYS A 73 6.43 -24.72 -6.77
N GLY A 74 5.92 -23.56 -7.17
CA GLY A 74 5.06 -23.41 -8.34
C GLY A 74 5.90 -22.94 -9.52
N ASN A 75 6.08 -23.83 -10.52
CA ASN A 75 6.50 -23.42 -11.86
C ASN A 75 5.32 -22.71 -12.52
N TYR A 76 5.57 -21.55 -13.12
CA TYR A 76 4.66 -20.97 -14.11
C TYR A 76 5.35 -21.12 -15.48
N CYS A 77 4.61 -21.73 -16.42
CA CYS A 77 4.91 -21.77 -17.85
C CYS A 77 4.84 -20.37 -18.44
#